data_AF-A0ABD2IK51-F1
#
_entry.id   AF-A0ABD2IK51-F1
#
_cell.length_a   1.000
_cell.length_b   1.000
_cell.length_c   1.000
_cell.angle_alpha   90.00
_cell.angle_beta   90.00
_cell.angle_gamma   90.00
#
_symmetry.space_group_name_H-M   'P 1'
#
loop_
_entity.id
_entity.type
_entity.pdbx_description
1 polymer ?
#
loop_
_entity_poly.entity_id
_entity_poly.type
_entity_poly.pdbx_seq_one_letter_code
_entity_poly.pdbx_strand_id
1 'polypeptide(L)'
;MARRRRKKEPRKVSYKLYVRRVLKEVHPGKEISMRALNIMNSFVIDALDRIATEATRMAHYDRRKTVTLRDMEFSCRLCLPDIMAKHANQKAQKTVTKFYAAKVRDRMRRTEMRRGEFAMMQMAAM
;
A
#
# COMPACT_ATOMS: atom_id res chain seq x y z
N MET A 1 18.46 42.56 -0.28
CA MET A 1 18.69 41.24 -0.90
C MET A 1 17.72 40.21 -0.32
N ALA A 2 16.73 39.76 -1.10
CA ALA A 2 15.73 38.80 -0.62
C ALA A 2 16.34 37.40 -0.46
N ARG A 3 16.28 36.83 0.75
CA ARG A 3 16.65 35.44 1.04
C ARG A 3 15.72 34.52 0.21
N ARG A 4 16.23 33.93 -0.88
CA ARG A 4 15.56 32.83 -1.60
C ARG A 4 15.24 31.73 -0.59
N ARG A 5 13.97 31.55 -0.23
CA ARG A 5 13.50 30.39 0.53
C ARG A 5 13.86 29.14 -0.29
N ARG A 6 14.80 28.31 0.22
CA ARG A 6 15.10 27.01 -0.38
C ARG A 6 13.78 26.22 -0.48
N LYS A 7 13.37 25.87 -1.71
CA LYS A 7 12.25 24.94 -1.93
C LYS A 7 12.61 23.66 -1.18
N LYS A 8 11.78 23.24 -0.22
CA LYS A 8 11.92 21.94 0.44
C LYS A 8 11.81 20.88 -0.66
N GLU A 9 12.87 20.12 -0.86
CA GLU A 9 12.81 18.97 -1.77
C GLU A 9 11.69 18.03 -1.30
N PRO A 10 10.92 17.46 -2.24
CA PRO A 10 9.94 16.44 -1.88
C PRO A 10 10.65 15.29 -1.17
N ARG A 11 10.08 14.84 -0.05
CA ARG A 11 10.66 13.78 0.77
C ARG A 11 10.80 12.53 -0.10
N LYS A 12 12.02 12.07 -0.35
CA LYS A 12 12.28 10.82 -1.07
C LYS A 12 11.55 9.68 -0.36
N VAL A 13 10.70 8.97 -1.10
CA VAL A 13 10.00 7.79 -0.61
C VAL A 13 11.04 6.71 -0.28
N SER A 14 10.91 6.09 0.89
CA SER A 14 11.87 5.12 1.40
C SER A 14 11.15 3.93 2.02
N TYR A 15 11.52 2.72 1.57
CA TYR A 15 10.97 1.46 2.02
C TYR A 15 11.82 0.76 3.09
N LYS A 16 12.90 1.41 3.53
CA LYS A 16 13.87 0.87 4.52
C LYS A 16 13.22 0.34 5.80
N LEU A 17 12.19 1.02 6.30
CA LEU A 17 11.45 0.59 7.50
C LEU A 17 10.74 -0.75 7.26
N TYR A 18 10.09 -0.92 6.12
CA TYR A 18 9.34 -2.12 5.77
C TYR A 18 10.29 -3.30 5.52
N VAL A 19 11.42 -3.06 4.85
CA VAL A 19 12.46 -4.09 4.66
C VAL A 19 12.94 -4.62 6.01
N ARG A 20 13.18 -3.75 7.00
CA ARG A 20 13.55 -4.19 8.36
C ARG A 20 12.44 -4.96 9.07
N ARG A 21 11.17 -4.58 8.90
CA ARG A 21 10.03 -5.30 9.50
C ARG A 21 9.93 -6.72 8.94
N VAL A 22 9.96 -6.86 7.61
CA VAL A 22 9.92 -8.17 6.95
C VAL A 22 11.13 -9.04 7.33
N LEU A 23 12.32 -8.45 7.43
CA LEU A 23 13.51 -9.19 7.88
C LEU A 23 13.32 -9.78 9.29
N LYS A 24 12.76 -9.01 10.23
CA LYS A 24 12.49 -9.48 11.58
C LYS A 24 11.42 -10.57 11.63
N GLU A 25 10.43 -10.51 10.74
CA GLU A 25 9.40 -11.55 10.63
C GLU A 25 9.98 -12.89 10.13
N VAL A 26 10.93 -12.84 9.19
CA VAL A 26 11.51 -14.06 8.58
C VAL A 26 12.70 -14.60 9.37
N HIS A 27 13.53 -13.72 9.94
CA HIS A 27 14.72 -14.07 10.71
C HIS A 27 14.85 -13.20 11.97
N PRO A 28 14.15 -13.58 13.05
CA PRO A 28 14.33 -12.93 14.35
C PRO A 28 15.81 -13.02 14.80
N GLY A 29 16.40 -11.89 15.18
CA GLY A 29 17.79 -11.80 15.64
C GLY A 29 18.84 -11.46 14.56
N LYS A 30 18.46 -11.40 13.28
CA LYS A 30 19.35 -10.90 12.22
C LYS A 30 19.17 -9.40 12.00
N GLU A 31 20.28 -8.73 11.69
CA GLU A 31 20.29 -7.33 11.29
C GLU A 31 20.81 -7.17 9.85
N ILE A 32 20.46 -6.05 9.24
CA ILE A 32 20.88 -5.69 7.87
C ILE A 32 21.74 -4.43 7.91
N SER A 33 22.88 -4.49 7.21
CA SER A 33 23.78 -3.34 7.08
C SER A 33 23.11 -2.20 6.32
N MET A 34 23.54 -0.95 6.55
CA MET A 34 22.98 0.20 5.86
C MET A 34 23.18 0.12 4.33
N ARG A 35 24.31 -0.43 3.87
CA ARG A 35 24.59 -0.63 2.43
C ARG A 35 23.61 -1.62 1.80
N ALA A 36 23.41 -2.78 2.43
CA ALA A 36 22.43 -3.77 1.96
C ALA A 36 21.00 -3.20 1.99
N LEU A 37 20.67 -2.41 3.01
CA LEU A 37 19.37 -1.76 3.12
C LEU A 37 19.12 -0.72 2.00
N ASN A 38 20.17 -0.01 1.56
CA ASN A 38 20.08 0.90 0.41
C ASN A 38 19.82 0.13 -0.89
N ILE A 39 20.55 -0.98 -1.11
CA ILE A 39 20.34 -1.85 -2.27
C ILE A 39 18.90 -2.37 -2.30
N MET A 40 18.41 -2.88 -1.17
CA MET A 40 17.02 -3.36 -1.05
C MET A 40 15.99 -2.26 -1.29
N ASN A 41 16.26 -1.03 -0.84
CA ASN A 41 15.36 0.09 -1.08
C ASN A 41 15.26 0.43 -2.58
N SER A 42 16.39 0.48 -3.28
CA SER A 42 16.39 0.70 -4.74
C SER A 42 15.71 -0.45 -5.47
N PHE A 43 16.00 -1.70 -5.11
CA PHE A 43 15.33 -2.88 -5.67
C PHE A 43 13.80 -2.78 -5.59
N VAL A 44 13.26 -2.37 -4.43
CA VAL A 44 11.81 -2.20 -4.25
C VAL A 44 11.25 -1.09 -5.14
N ILE A 45 11.96 0.04 -5.24
CA ILE A 45 11.53 1.16 -6.10
C ILE A 45 11.53 0.72 -7.56
N ASP A 46 12.61 0.12 -8.04
CA ASP A 46 12.75 -0.32 -9.43
C ASP A 46 11.70 -1.37 -9.80
N ALA A 47 11.41 -2.31 -8.89
CA ALA A 47 10.37 -3.31 -9.11
C ALA A 47 8.97 -2.68 -9.16
N LEU A 48 8.67 -1.73 -8.27
CA LEU A 48 7.38 -1.05 -8.25
C LEU A 48 7.18 -0.16 -9.47
N ASP A 49 8.21 0.56 -9.91
CA ASP A 49 8.14 1.42 -11.09
C ASP A 49 7.87 0.59 -12.35
N ARG A 50 8.49 -0.59 -12.47
CA ARG A 50 8.20 -1.53 -13.57
C ARG A 50 6.74 -2.00 -13.55
N ILE A 51 6.24 -2.44 -12.40
CA ILE A 51 4.84 -2.91 -12.27
C ILE A 51 3.85 -1.77 -12.53
N ALA A 52 4.10 -0.58 -11.98
CA ALA A 52 3.24 0.59 -12.15
C ALA A 52 3.21 1.06 -13.61
N THR A 53 4.34 1.02 -14.30
CA THR A 53 4.43 1.36 -15.73
C THR A 53 3.59 0.39 -16.55
N GLU A 54 3.72 -0.91 -16.31
CA GLU A 54 2.90 -1.91 -17.01
C GLU A 54 1.41 -1.79 -16.65
N ALA A 55 1.06 -1.50 -15.40
CA ALA A 55 -0.34 -1.36 -14.99
C ALA A 55 -0.99 -0.13 -15.62
N THR A 56 -0.22 0.93 -15.78
CA THR A 56 -0.65 2.14 -16.50
C THR A 56 -0.88 1.82 -17.97
N ARG A 57 0.01 1.06 -18.61
CA ARG A 57 -0.18 0.58 -20.00
C ARG A 57 -1.44 -0.27 -20.13
N MET A 58 -1.69 -1.21 -19.20
CA MET A 58 -2.91 -2.03 -19.19
C MET A 58 -4.18 -1.16 -19.14
N ALA A 59 -4.22 -0.17 -18.24
CA ALA A 59 -5.36 0.75 -18.17
C ALA A 59 -5.54 1.54 -19.47
N HIS A 60 -4.44 2.00 -20.08
CA HIS A 60 -4.48 2.71 -21.36
C HIS A 60 -4.95 1.84 -22.53
N TYR A 61 -4.57 0.56 -22.59
CA TYR A 61 -5.05 -0.36 -23.63
C TYR A 61 -6.57 -0.53 -23.57
N ASP A 62 -7.13 -0.59 -22.37
CA ASP A 62 -8.57 -0.63 -22.14
C ASP A 62 -9.26 0.75 -22.22
N ARG A 63 -8.54 1.80 -22.65
CA ARG A 63 -9.03 3.20 -22.72
C ARG A 63 -9.53 3.74 -21.38
N ARG A 64 -9.04 3.20 -20.26
CA ARG A 64 -9.37 3.64 -18.91
C ARG A 64 -8.32 4.63 -18.42
N LYS A 65 -8.76 5.66 -17.70
CA LYS A 65 -7.88 6.62 -16.99
C LYS A 65 -7.55 6.20 -15.56
N THR A 66 -8.09 5.06 -15.12
CA THR A 66 -7.97 4.56 -13.75
C THR A 66 -7.39 3.16 -13.77
N VAL A 67 -6.28 2.98 -13.07
CA VAL A 67 -5.66 1.67 -12.83
C VAL A 67 -6.50 0.91 -11.80
N THR A 68 -6.87 -0.31 -12.13
CA THR A 68 -7.71 -1.20 -11.32
C THR A 68 -6.86 -2.30 -10.68
N LEU A 69 -7.46 -3.04 -9.74
CA LEU A 69 -6.81 -4.22 -9.15
C LEU A 69 -6.43 -5.27 -10.20
N ARG A 70 -7.28 -5.42 -11.23
CA ARG A 70 -7.06 -6.35 -12.34
C ARG A 70 -5.80 -5.97 -13.14
N ASP A 71 -5.60 -4.68 -13.39
CA ASP A 71 -4.41 -4.19 -14.09
C ASP A 71 -3.15 -4.52 -13.31
N MET A 72 -3.15 -4.26 -12.01
CA MET A 72 -2.02 -4.57 -11.14
C MET A 72 -1.74 -6.08 -11.07
N GLU A 73 -2.80 -6.92 -11.02
CA GLU A 73 -2.66 -8.38 -11.00
C GLU A 73 -2.00 -8.93 -12.28
N PHE A 74 -2.43 -8.43 -13.45
CA PHE A 74 -1.85 -8.81 -14.74
C PHE A 74 -0.42 -8.27 -14.90
N SER A 75 -0.17 -7.01 -14.53
CA SER A 75 1.17 -6.43 -14.58
C SER A 75 2.16 -7.13 -13.66
N CYS A 76 1.73 -7.58 -12.49
CA CYS A 76 2.54 -8.46 -11.63
C CYS A 76 2.93 -9.77 -12.34
N ARG A 77 2.03 -10.39 -13.10
CA ARG A 77 2.33 -11.60 -13.90
C ARG A 77 3.28 -11.34 -15.06
N LEU A 78 3.25 -10.13 -15.64
CA LEU A 78 4.15 -9.74 -16.71
C LEU A 78 5.56 -9.38 -16.20
N CYS A 79 5.66 -8.73 -15.04
CA CYS A 79 6.94 -8.24 -14.52
C CYS A 79 7.74 -9.26 -13.70
N LEU A 80 7.09 -10.29 -13.14
CA LEU A 80 7.70 -11.25 -12.22
C LEU A 80 7.70 -12.68 -12.79
N PRO A 81 8.66 -13.53 -12.40
CA PRO A 81 8.60 -14.96 -12.70
C PRO A 81 7.31 -15.61 -12.17
N ASP A 82 6.83 -16.65 -12.85
CA ASP A 82 5.49 -17.23 -12.61
C ASP A 82 5.22 -17.61 -11.15
N ILE A 83 6.13 -18.35 -10.49
CA ILE A 83 5.96 -18.75 -9.07
C ILE A 83 5.88 -17.52 -8.15
N MET A 84 6.69 -16.49 -8.42
CA MET A 84 6.69 -15.25 -7.62
C MET A 84 5.39 -14.46 -7.85
N ALA A 85 4.95 -14.34 -9.11
CA ALA A 85 3.71 -13.65 -9.46
C ALA A 85 2.49 -14.30 -8.80
N LYS A 86 2.43 -15.65 -8.81
CA LYS A 86 1.37 -16.42 -8.14
C LYS A 86 1.32 -16.10 -6.64
N HIS A 87 2.46 -16.17 -5.94
CA HIS A 87 2.52 -15.87 -4.51
C HIS A 87 2.17 -14.40 -4.20
N ALA A 88 2.67 -13.46 -5.01
CA ALA A 88 2.37 -12.04 -4.86
C ALA A 88 0.86 -11.77 -4.99
N ASN A 89 0.22 -12.30 -6.05
CA ASN A 89 -1.21 -12.09 -6.30
C ASN A 89 -2.09 -12.76 -5.23
N GLN A 90 -1.72 -13.95 -4.74
CA GLN A 90 -2.40 -14.59 -3.61
C GLN A 90 -2.33 -13.73 -2.33
N LYS A 91 -1.17 -13.13 -2.05
CA LYS A 91 -1.00 -12.25 -0.89
C LYS A 91 -1.79 -10.95 -1.07
N ALA A 92 -1.81 -10.39 -2.28
CA ALA A 92 -2.58 -9.20 -2.63
C ALA A 92 -4.09 -9.43 -2.40
N GLN A 93 -4.65 -10.53 -2.92
CA GLN A 93 -6.07 -10.87 -2.75
C GLN A 93 -6.48 -11.00 -1.28
N LYS A 94 -5.67 -11.70 -0.48
CA LYS A 94 -5.86 -11.80 0.99
C LYS A 94 -5.89 -10.43 1.65
N THR A 95 -5.02 -9.52 1.21
CA THR A 95 -4.89 -8.17 1.78
C THR A 95 -6.08 -7.28 1.38
N VAL A 96 -6.50 -7.34 0.13
CA VAL A 96 -7.67 -6.62 -0.39
C VAL A 96 -8.94 -7.04 0.35
N THR A 97 -9.11 -8.35 0.60
CA THR A 97 -10.25 -8.87 1.34
C THR A 97 -10.29 -8.32 2.78
N LYS A 98 -9.13 -8.32 3.46
CA LYS A 98 -9.00 -7.72 4.80
C LYS A 98 -9.30 -6.22 4.80
N PHE A 99 -8.85 -5.49 3.77
CA PHE A 99 -9.11 -4.05 3.65
C PHE A 99 -10.61 -3.75 3.53
N TYR A 100 -11.32 -4.46 2.65
CA TYR A 100 -12.77 -4.26 2.51
C TYR A 100 -13.52 -4.65 3.79
N ALA A 101 -13.14 -5.76 4.45
CA ALA A 101 -13.73 -6.16 5.72
C ALA A 101 -13.53 -5.10 6.82
N ALA A 102 -12.32 -4.52 6.92
CA ALA A 102 -12.02 -3.44 7.85
C ALA A 102 -12.84 -2.17 7.54
N LYS A 103 -13.01 -1.82 6.27
CA LYS A 103 -13.80 -0.65 5.83
C LYS A 103 -15.28 -0.81 6.18
N VAL A 104 -15.84 -2.00 6.00
CA VAL A 104 -17.22 -2.31 6.41
C VAL A 104 -17.36 -2.21 7.93
N ARG A 105 -16.42 -2.78 8.68
CA ARG A 105 -16.40 -2.69 10.16
C ARG A 105 -16.34 -1.25 10.65
N ASP A 106 -15.50 -0.42 10.05
CA ASP A 106 -15.38 0.99 10.41
C ASP A 106 -16.69 1.77 10.13
N ARG A 107 -17.35 1.47 9.00
CA ARG A 107 -18.65 2.05 8.68
C ARG A 107 -19.71 1.63 9.71
N MET A 108 -19.78 0.35 10.07
CA MET A 108 -20.73 -0.16 11.07
C MET A 108 -20.52 0.49 12.44
N ARG A 109 -19.27 0.61 12.89
CA ARG A 109 -18.93 1.31 14.14
C ARG A 109 -19.41 2.75 14.16
N ARG A 110 -19.24 3.48 13.05
CA ARG A 110 -19.74 4.87 12.94
C ARG A 110 -21.26 4.94 12.99
N THR A 111 -21.97 3.97 12.40
CA THR A 111 -23.44 3.93 12.46
C THR A 111 -23.95 3.52 13.83
N GLU A 112 -23.27 2.60 14.52
CA GLU A 112 -23.59 2.20 15.91
C GLU A 112 -23.34 3.34 16.89
N MET A 113 -22.22 4.06 16.78
CA MET A 113 -21.95 5.25 17.60
C MET A 113 -23.03 6.31 17.41
N ARG A 114 -23.43 6.62 16.17
CA ARG A 114 -24.52 7.57 15.89
C ARG A 114 -25.85 7.13 16.48
N ARG A 115 -26.16 5.83 16.48
CA ARG A 115 -27.36 5.29 17.13
C ARG A 115 -27.28 5.42 18.65
N GLY A 116 -26.12 5.14 19.25
CA GLY A 116 -25.88 5.32 20.69
C GLY A 116 -25.97 6.78 21.14
N GLU A 117 -25.33 7.70 20.40
CA GLU A 117 -25.41 9.14 20.64
C GLU A 117 -26.85 9.66 20.53
N PHE A 118 -27.60 9.23 19.52
CA PHE A 118 -29.00 9.61 19.35
C PHE A 118 -29.88 9.09 20.50
N ALA A 119 -29.68 7.83 20.93
CA ALA A 119 -30.41 7.25 22.06
C ALA A 119 -30.11 7.98 23.38
N MET A 120 -28.84 8.31 23.64
CA MET A 120 -28.44 9.10 24.82
C MET A 120 -29.04 10.51 24.79
N MET A 121 -29.08 11.15 23.62
CA MET A 121 -29.67 12.48 23.45
C MET A 121 -31.19 12.46 23.67
N GLN A 122 -31.88 11.39 23.29
CA GLN A 122 -33.30 11.21 23.58
C GLN A 122 -33.56 10.93 25.07
N MET A 123 -32.71 10.15 25.74
CA MET A 123 -32.83 9.91 27.18
C MET A 123 -32.54 11.14 28.03
N ALA A 124 -31.60 12.00 27.62
CA ALA A 124 -31.30 13.26 28.31
C ALA A 124 -32.37 14.34 28.12
N ALA A 125 -33.29 14.17 27.16
CA ALA A 125 -34.39 15.09 26.89
C ALA A 125 -35.71 14.67 27.60
N MET A 126 -35.71 13.56 28.33
CA MET A 126 -36.77 13.11 29.24
C MET A 126 -36.46 13.58 30.66
#